data_AF-A0A0Q4WSG0-F1
#
_entry.id   AF-A0A0Q4WSG0-F1
#
_cell.length_a   1.000
_cell.length_b   1.000
_cell.length_c   1.000
_cell.angle_alpha   90.00
_cell.angle_beta   90.00
_cell.angle_gamma   90.00
#
_symmetry.space_group_name_H-M   'P 1'
#
loop_
_entity.id
_entity.type
_entity.pdbx_description
1 polymer ?
#
loop_
_entity_poly.entity_id
_entity_poly.type
_entity_poly.pdbx_seq_one_letter_code
_entity_poly.pdbx_strand_id
1 'polypeptide(L)'
;MRGLFGWATVRGLVPVAPTLNAKLLTGANDEVGFFGWTDDELARFEAKWPVGTRQRLAFDLSLHTGFRRSDAVKIGRQHVRSREPSKTGDVVPRPILRMLAESIAATPTGDLTCIISEQGRAFTKESYGN
;
A
#
# COMPACT_ATOMS: atom_id res chain seq x y z
N MET A 1 24.51 -6.18 -2.15
CA MET A 1 25.96 -6.46 -2.32
C MET A 1 26.64 -5.60 -3.38
N ARG A 2 26.10 -5.45 -4.60
CA ARG A 2 26.71 -4.57 -5.63
C ARG A 2 26.92 -3.12 -5.16
N GLY A 3 25.93 -2.51 -4.51
CA GLY A 3 26.06 -1.13 -3.98
C GLY A 3 27.17 -0.99 -2.93
N LEU A 4 27.27 -1.95 -1.99
CA LEU A 4 28.32 -1.97 -0.96
C LEU A 4 29.72 -2.06 -1.58
N PHE A 5 29.94 -3.02 -2.49
CA PHE A 5 31.25 -3.19 -3.12
C PHE A 5 31.58 -2.11 -4.16
N GLY A 6 30.57 -1.52 -4.79
CA GLY A 6 30.74 -0.31 -5.60
C GLY A 6 31.30 0.84 -4.76
N TRP A 7 30.69 1.12 -3.61
CA TRP A 7 31.20 2.10 -2.66
C TRP A 7 32.62 1.76 -2.16
N ALA A 8 32.87 0.50 -1.78
CA ALA A 8 34.17 0.07 -1.25
C ALA A 8 35.30 0.17 -2.29
N THR A 9 35.00 -0.08 -3.57
CA THR A 9 35.97 0.07 -4.67
C THR A 9 36.31 1.55 -4.89
N VAL A 10 35.30 2.44 -4.90
CA VAL A 10 35.51 3.91 -4.98
C VAL A 10 36.36 4.43 -3.81
N ARG A 11 36.21 3.82 -2.63
CA ARG A 11 36.99 4.15 -1.43
C ARG A 11 38.37 3.46 -1.37
N GLY A 12 38.71 2.61 -2.33
CA GLY A 12 39.97 1.85 -2.34
C GLY A 12 40.07 0.78 -1.24
N LEU A 13 38.96 0.42 -0.58
CA LEU A 13 38.93 -0.59 0.47
C LEU A 13 39.02 -2.01 -0.08
N VAL A 14 38.60 -2.19 -1.34
CA VAL A 14 38.80 -3.43 -2.09
C VAL A 14 39.34 -3.07 -3.49
N PRO A 15 40.24 -3.88 -4.05
CA PRO A 15 40.82 -3.61 -5.36
C PRO A 15 39.82 -3.84 -6.50
N VAL A 16 38.90 -4.80 -6.34
CA VAL A 16 37.87 -5.15 -7.34
C VAL A 16 36.58 -5.57 -6.64
N ALA A 17 35.44 -5.17 -7.19
CA ALA A 17 34.13 -5.60 -6.69
C ALA A 17 33.89 -7.10 -7.02
N PRO A 18 33.73 -7.99 -6.03
CA PRO A 18 33.52 -9.43 -6.26
C PRO A 18 32.16 -9.76 -6.91
N THR A 19 31.29 -8.76 -7.07
CA THR A 19 29.96 -8.91 -7.66
C THR A 19 29.89 -8.60 -9.16
N LEU A 20 31.03 -8.28 -9.80
CA LEU A 20 31.11 -7.82 -11.18
C LEU A 20 30.48 -8.83 -12.18
N ASN A 21 30.79 -10.12 -12.01
CA ASN A 21 30.36 -11.18 -12.92
C ASN A 21 29.15 -11.99 -12.41
N ALA A 22 28.62 -11.63 -11.24
CA ALA A 22 27.45 -12.29 -10.69
C ALA A 22 26.20 -11.81 -11.44
N LYS A 23 25.50 -12.69 -12.17
CA LYS A 23 24.21 -12.34 -12.80
C LYS A 23 23.15 -12.09 -11.73
N LEU A 24 22.28 -11.11 -11.97
CA LEU A 24 21.09 -10.92 -11.13
C LEU A 24 20.11 -12.06 -11.43
N LEU A 25 19.47 -12.58 -10.39
CA LEU A 25 18.34 -13.47 -10.57
C LEU A 25 17.20 -12.68 -11.17
N THR A 26 16.58 -13.21 -12.22
CA THR A 26 15.36 -12.68 -12.81
C THR A 26 14.17 -13.38 -12.17
N GLY A 27 13.28 -12.60 -11.56
CA GLY A 27 11.98 -13.05 -11.09
C GLY A 27 10.99 -13.26 -12.23
N ALA A 28 9.95 -14.06 -11.99
CA ALA A 28 8.89 -14.32 -12.96
C ALA A 28 8.13 -13.07 -13.41
N ASN A 29 8.17 -12.00 -12.60
CA ASN A 29 7.41 -10.77 -12.83
C ASN A 29 8.31 -9.56 -13.13
N ASP A 30 9.62 -9.77 -13.38
CA ASP A 30 10.57 -8.66 -13.50
C ASP A 30 10.33 -7.79 -14.74
N GLU A 31 9.82 -8.38 -15.83
CA GLU A 31 9.59 -7.68 -17.10
C GLU A 31 8.23 -6.98 -17.16
N VAL A 32 7.18 -7.62 -16.63
CA VAL A 32 5.78 -7.19 -16.81
C VAL A 32 5.13 -6.67 -15.52
N GLY A 33 5.74 -6.92 -14.36
CA GLY A 33 5.18 -6.54 -13.06
C GLY A 33 4.06 -7.46 -12.57
N PHE A 34 3.32 -6.99 -11.56
CA PHE A 34 2.16 -7.71 -11.03
C PHE A 34 0.90 -7.37 -11.84
N PHE A 35 0.01 -8.35 -12.00
CA PHE A 35 -1.27 -8.16 -12.66
C PHE A 35 -2.10 -7.06 -12.00
N GLY A 36 -2.56 -6.09 -12.79
CA GLY A 36 -3.52 -5.07 -12.39
C GLY A 36 -4.94 -5.52 -12.72
N TRP A 37 -5.88 -5.23 -11.82
CA TRP A 37 -7.27 -5.64 -12.01
C TRP A 37 -7.93 -4.92 -13.17
N THR A 38 -8.81 -5.64 -13.87
CA THR A 38 -9.71 -5.14 -14.91
C THR A 38 -10.99 -4.57 -14.31
N ASP A 39 -11.69 -3.70 -15.05
CA ASP A 39 -12.96 -3.11 -14.59
C ASP A 39 -14.01 -4.18 -14.26
N ASP A 40 -14.05 -5.29 -15.00
CA ASP A 40 -14.92 -6.43 -14.71
C ASP A 40 -14.57 -7.14 -13.39
N GLU A 41 -13.28 -7.20 -13.04
CA GLU A 41 -12.83 -7.74 -11.75
C GLU A 41 -13.19 -6.81 -10.60
N LEU A 42 -13.07 -5.50 -10.80
CA LEU A 42 -13.55 -4.50 -9.85
C LEU A 42 -15.05 -4.70 -9.61
N ALA A 43 -15.85 -4.76 -10.68
CA ALA A 43 -17.29 -4.96 -10.59
C ALA A 43 -17.66 -6.27 -9.87
N ARG A 44 -16.96 -7.37 -10.16
CA ARG A 44 -17.15 -8.66 -9.45
C ARG A 44 -16.82 -8.56 -7.96
N PHE A 45 -15.76 -7.85 -7.60
CA PHE A 45 -15.40 -7.64 -6.20
C PHE A 45 -16.45 -6.80 -5.47
N GLU A 46 -16.90 -5.72 -6.09
CA GLU A 46 -17.93 -4.83 -5.57
C GLU A 46 -19.29 -5.52 -5.40
N ALA A 47 -19.65 -6.41 -6.32
CA ALA A 47 -20.87 -7.21 -6.22
C ALA A 47 -20.79 -8.25 -5.09
N LYS A 48 -19.61 -8.83 -4.86
CA LYS A 48 -19.38 -9.79 -3.77
C LYS A 48 -19.34 -9.10 -2.40
N TRP A 49 -18.81 -7.89 -2.33
CA TRP A 49 -18.62 -7.13 -1.10
C TRP A 49 -19.37 -5.79 -1.16
N PRO A 50 -20.63 -5.76 -0.67
CA PRO A 50 -21.42 -4.54 -0.63
C PRO A 50 -20.80 -3.46 0.26
N VAL A 51 -21.23 -2.21 0.03
CA VAL A 51 -20.91 -1.07 0.91
C VAL A 51 -21.37 -1.38 2.34
N GLY A 52 -20.53 -1.01 3.32
CA GLY A 52 -20.71 -1.36 4.73
C GLY A 52 -19.95 -2.61 5.17
N THR A 53 -19.40 -3.38 4.23
CA THR A 53 -18.47 -4.47 4.56
C THR A 53 -17.04 -3.95 4.71
N ARG A 54 -16.27 -4.59 5.60
CA ARG A 54 -14.85 -4.28 5.81
C ARG A 54 -14.02 -4.43 4.53
N GLN A 55 -14.31 -5.46 3.73
CA GLN A 55 -13.64 -5.74 2.47
C GLN A 55 -13.89 -4.61 1.46
N ARG A 56 -15.13 -4.12 1.37
CA ARG A 56 -15.47 -2.98 0.52
C ARG A 56 -14.77 -1.71 0.98
N LEU A 57 -14.77 -1.42 2.28
CA LEU A 57 -14.03 -0.27 2.81
C LEU A 57 -12.53 -0.36 2.52
N ALA A 58 -11.92 -1.54 2.65
CA ALA A 58 -10.50 -1.76 2.33
C ALA A 58 -10.19 -1.45 0.86
N PHE A 59 -11.07 -1.90 -0.03
CA PHE A 59 -11.00 -1.66 -1.47
C PHE A 59 -11.15 -0.17 -1.78
N ASP A 60 -12.20 0.48 -1.28
CA ASP A 60 -12.47 1.90 -1.53
C ASP A 60 -11.34 2.80 -1.01
N LEU A 61 -10.80 2.48 0.18
CA LEU A 61 -9.62 3.18 0.72
C LEU A 61 -8.44 3.10 -0.24
N SER A 62 -8.16 1.91 -0.76
CA SER A 62 -7.03 1.69 -1.67
C SER A 62 -7.24 2.37 -3.02
N LEU A 63 -8.44 2.23 -3.60
CA LEU A 63 -8.80 2.78 -4.90
C LEU A 63 -8.80 4.31 -4.92
N HIS A 64 -9.43 4.94 -3.94
CA HIS A 64 -9.62 6.40 -3.94
C HIS A 64 -8.42 7.17 -3.39
N THR A 65 -7.60 6.54 -2.54
CA THR A 65 -6.42 7.22 -2.01
C THR A 65 -5.14 6.83 -2.73
N GLY A 66 -5.02 5.64 -3.32
CA GLY A 66 -3.75 5.16 -3.85
C GLY A 66 -2.63 5.12 -2.80
N PHE A 67 -2.98 5.05 -1.52
CA PHE A 67 -2.02 4.84 -0.45
C PHE A 67 -1.51 3.40 -0.49
N ARG A 68 -0.24 3.22 -0.13
CA ARG A 68 0.34 1.89 0.05
C ARG A 68 -0.34 1.20 1.23
N ARG A 69 -0.32 -0.15 1.30
CA ARG A 69 -0.91 -0.90 2.42
C ARG A 69 -0.50 -0.40 3.81
N SER A 70 0.77 -0.01 3.99
CA SER A 70 1.30 0.53 5.25
C SER A 70 0.71 1.88 5.64
N ASP A 71 0.23 2.62 4.65
CA ASP A 71 -0.43 3.90 4.82
C ASP A 71 -1.94 3.68 4.97
N ALA A 72 -2.57 2.86 4.13
CA ALA A 72 -4.02 2.61 4.17
C ALA A 72 -4.53 2.23 5.57
N VAL A 73 -3.82 1.36 6.27
CA VAL A 73 -4.17 0.90 7.63
C VAL A 73 -4.13 1.98 8.71
N LYS A 74 -3.49 3.13 8.44
CA LYS A 74 -3.34 4.24 9.40
C LYS A 74 -4.30 5.41 9.11
N ILE A 75 -5.07 5.35 8.03
CA ILE A 75 -6.05 6.39 7.69
C ILE A 75 -7.13 6.38 8.78
N GLY A 76 -7.50 7.57 9.23
CA GLY A 76 -8.44 7.78 10.33
C GLY A 76 -9.09 9.15 10.25
N ARG A 77 -10.00 9.46 11.18
CA ARG A 77 -10.74 10.75 11.23
C ARG A 77 -9.84 11.99 11.26
N GLN A 78 -8.64 11.88 11.83
CA GLN A 78 -7.63 12.94 11.87
C GLN A 78 -7.00 13.25 10.50
N HIS A 79 -7.17 12.35 9.54
CA HIS A 79 -6.53 12.40 8.21
C HIS A 79 -7.49 12.80 7.08
N VAL A 80 -8.71 13.24 7.43
CA VAL A 80 -9.77 13.56 6.45
C VAL A 80 -9.38 14.68 5.49
N ARG A 81 -8.61 15.68 5.97
CA ARG A 81 -8.17 16.83 5.15
C ARG A 81 -6.92 16.53 4.34
N SER A 82 -5.91 15.92 4.96
CA SER A 82 -4.64 15.63 4.32
C SER A 82 -3.88 14.55 5.07
N ARG A 83 -3.07 13.79 4.34
CA ARG A 83 -2.11 12.85 4.92
C ARG A 83 -0.91 12.65 4.03
N GLU A 84 0.26 12.70 4.64
CA GLU A 84 1.55 12.45 3.99
C GLU A 84 1.82 10.94 3.89
N PRO A 85 2.24 10.43 2.71
CA PRO A 85 2.66 9.05 2.56
C PRO A 85 3.94 8.77 3.37
N SER A 86 4.01 7.62 4.05
CA SER A 86 5.17 7.31 4.92
C SER A 86 6.49 7.11 4.16
N LYS A 87 6.45 6.75 2.86
CA LYS A 87 7.64 6.39 2.05
C LYS A 87 8.11 7.49 1.11
N THR A 88 7.23 8.42 0.76
CA THR A 88 7.53 9.51 -0.18
C THR A 88 7.08 10.77 0.54
N GLY A 89 8.03 11.57 1.02
CA GLY A 89 7.78 12.74 1.89
C GLY A 89 7.08 13.90 1.20
N ASP A 90 6.67 13.74 -0.05
CA ASP A 90 5.87 14.73 -0.75
C ASP A 90 4.42 14.66 -0.23
N VAL A 91 4.00 15.76 0.40
CA VAL A 91 2.62 15.98 0.84
C VAL A 91 1.73 16.06 -0.39
N VAL A 92 1.18 14.92 -0.80
CA VAL A 92 0.12 14.91 -1.83
C VAL A 92 -1.21 15.04 -1.09
N PRO A 93 -1.95 16.16 -1.26
CA PRO A 93 -3.30 16.26 -0.72
C PRO A 93 -4.16 15.18 -1.39
N ARG A 94 -4.61 14.21 -0.60
CA ARG A 94 -5.55 13.18 -1.05
C ARG A 94 -6.85 13.36 -0.29
N PRO A 95 -7.72 14.27 -0.74
CA PRO A 95 -9.00 14.49 -0.07
C PRO A 95 -9.81 13.20 -0.11
N ILE A 96 -10.52 12.92 0.99
CA ILE A 96 -11.49 11.84 1.01
C ILE A 96 -12.63 12.22 0.07
N LEU A 97 -12.70 11.55 -1.08
CA LEU A 97 -13.78 11.73 -2.05
C LEU A 97 -15.12 11.31 -1.43
N ARG A 98 -16.22 11.87 -1.94
CA ARG A 98 -17.58 11.60 -1.41
C ARG A 98 -17.88 10.10 -1.33
N MET A 99 -17.53 9.35 -2.36
CA MET A 99 -17.73 7.89 -2.41
C MET A 99 -17.00 7.16 -1.26
N LEU A 100 -15.77 7.59 -0.96
CA LEU A 100 -15.01 7.03 0.17
C LEU A 100 -15.62 7.45 1.52
N ALA A 101 -16.11 8.68 1.65
CA ALA A 101 -16.78 9.14 2.86
C ALA A 101 -18.06 8.34 3.13
N GLU A 102 -18.86 8.06 2.10
CA GLU A 102 -20.06 7.22 2.19
C GLU A 102 -19.71 5.79 2.64
N SER A 103 -18.66 5.21 2.06
CA SER A 103 -18.18 3.87 2.46
C SER A 103 -17.67 3.80 3.90
N ILE A 104 -16.93 4.83 4.34
CA ILE A 104 -16.49 4.99 5.73
C ILE A 104 -17.70 5.10 6.67
N ALA A 105 -18.69 5.91 6.31
CA ALA A 105 -19.89 6.11 7.15
C ALA A 105 -20.77 4.85 7.25
N ALA A 106 -20.79 4.03 6.20
CA ALA A 106 -21.57 2.80 6.15
C ALA A 106 -20.93 1.61 6.88
N THR A 107 -19.63 1.69 7.20
CA THR A 107 -18.86 0.55 7.72
C THR A 107 -18.45 0.79 9.18
N PRO A 108 -18.47 -0.22 10.06
CA PRO A 108 -17.93 -0.09 11.41
C PRO A 108 -16.44 0.28 11.39
N THR A 109 -16.12 1.47 11.90
CA THR A 109 -14.75 1.99 11.99
C THR A 109 -14.24 2.01 13.43
N GLY A 110 -12.92 2.08 13.60
CA GLY A 110 -12.29 2.21 14.92
C GLY A 110 -12.11 3.68 15.37
N ASP A 111 -11.57 3.85 16.57
CA ASP A 111 -11.37 5.19 17.15
C ASP A 111 -10.38 6.06 16.37
N LEU A 112 -9.25 5.49 15.94
CA LEU A 112 -8.17 6.24 15.29
C LEU A 112 -7.93 5.80 13.84
N THR A 113 -8.53 4.69 13.41
CA THR A 113 -8.37 4.14 12.07
C THR A 113 -9.72 3.80 11.46
N CYS A 114 -9.91 4.14 10.18
CA CYS A 114 -11.13 3.84 9.44
C CYS A 114 -11.33 2.33 9.30
N ILE A 115 -10.25 1.57 9.13
CA ILE A 115 -10.32 0.11 8.96
C ILE A 115 -9.84 -0.64 10.21
N ILE A 116 -10.61 -1.63 10.61
CA ILE A 116 -10.38 -2.48 11.79
C ILE A 116 -10.55 -3.95 11.43
N SER A 117 -9.90 -4.83 12.18
CA SER A 117 -10.09 -6.27 12.09
C SER A 117 -11.45 -6.69 12.66
N GLU A 118 -11.83 -7.96 12.47
CA GLU A 118 -13.04 -8.52 13.09
C GLU A 118 -13.05 -8.41 14.62
N GLN A 119 -11.88 -8.31 15.24
CA GLN A 119 -11.72 -8.13 16.69
C GLN A 119 -11.80 -6.65 17.11
N GLY A 120 -12.14 -5.74 16.18
CA GLY A 120 -12.23 -4.31 16.44
C GLY A 120 -10.89 -3.59 16.58
N ARG A 121 -9.77 -4.27 16.30
CA ARG A 121 -8.41 -3.71 16.44
C ARG A 121 -7.93 -3.12 15.12
N ALA A 122 -7.12 -2.08 15.19
CA ALA A 122 -6.45 -1.54 14.00
C ALA A 122 -5.60 -2.61 13.32
N PHE A 123 -5.57 -2.59 11.98
CA PHE A 123 -4.72 -3.50 11.21
C PHE A 123 -3.24 -3.14 11.36
N THR A 124 -2.39 -4.16 11.34
CA THR A 124 -0.95 -3.98 11.06
C THR A 124 -0.72 -4.02 9.56
N LYS A 125 0.39 -3.44 9.10
CA LYS A 125 0.73 -3.48 7.67
C LYS A 125 0.89 -4.93 7.19
N GLU A 126 1.37 -5.84 8.04
CA GLU A 126 1.62 -7.25 7.74
C GLU A 126 0.33 -8.06 7.62
N SER A 127 -0.69 -7.78 8.45
CA SER A 127 -1.96 -8.51 8.43
C SER A 127 -2.94 -8.01 7.37
N TYR A 128 -2.80 -6.77 6.90
CA TYR A 128 -3.67 -6.18 5.90
C TYR A 128 -3.41 -6.72 4.49
N GLY A 129 -4.28 -7.61 4.00
CA GLY A 129 -4.17 -8.25 2.68
C GLY A 129 -3.67 -9.69 2.72
N ASN A 130 -3.69 -10.33 3.90
CA ASN A 130 -3.54 -11.78 4.07
C ASN A 130 -4.90 -12.46 4.22
#